data_AF-A0A2D6Q4G0-F1
#
_entry.id   AF-A0A2D6Q4G0-F1
#
_cell.length_a   1.000
_cell.length_b   1.000
_cell.length_c   1.000
_cell.angle_alpha   90.00
_cell.angle_beta   90.00
_cell.angle_gamma   90.00
#
_symmetry.space_group_name_H-M   'P 1'
#
loop_
_entity.id
_entity.type
_entity.pdbx_description
1 polymer ?
#
loop_
_entity_poly.entity_id
_entity_poly.type
_entity_poly.pdbx_seq_one_letter_code
_entity_poly.pdbx_strand_id
1 'polypeptide(L)'
;MAAKKTKSPTFKSPLLLFGLVAVVIIAGFIYLRPGSKEAAPKGKYDTFAQCLQKSGMRMYGSVTCSFCAKQRKLFGDSFQHIKEIECDPRNDNNEAERCIAKKISHTPTWIFEDDDGNDVHRFKSGVQPLEELGKVSECSLAEDEI
;
A
#
# COMPACT_ATOMS: atom_id res chain seq x y z
N MET A 1 -3.60 -76.11 -40.55
CA MET A 1 -2.63 -75.19 -39.91
C MET A 1 -3.10 -73.76 -40.17
N ALA A 2 -3.54 -73.03 -39.15
CA ALA A 2 -4.14 -71.69 -39.28
C ALA A 2 -3.13 -70.60 -38.89
N ALA A 3 -2.86 -69.66 -39.80
CA ALA A 3 -2.01 -68.51 -39.55
C ALA A 3 -2.79 -67.39 -38.84
N LYS A 4 -2.34 -67.00 -37.64
CA LYS A 4 -2.89 -65.85 -36.90
C LYS A 4 -2.36 -64.55 -37.53
N LYS A 5 -3.27 -63.70 -38.02
CA LYS A 5 -2.98 -62.30 -38.39
C LYS A 5 -2.78 -61.47 -37.13
N THR A 6 -1.59 -60.90 -36.96
CA THR A 6 -1.29 -59.87 -35.95
C THR A 6 -1.62 -58.49 -36.50
N LYS A 7 -2.50 -57.73 -35.82
CA LYS A 7 -2.76 -56.31 -36.11
C LYS A 7 -1.72 -55.46 -35.38
N SER A 8 -1.07 -54.54 -36.10
CA SER A 8 -0.18 -53.52 -35.54
C SER A 8 -0.99 -52.32 -35.01
N PRO A 9 -0.59 -51.71 -33.88
CA PRO A 9 -1.19 -50.47 -33.42
C PRO A 9 -0.54 -49.29 -34.17
N THR A 10 -1.27 -48.69 -35.11
CA THR A 10 -0.86 -47.43 -35.74
C THR A 10 -1.06 -46.26 -34.78
N PHE A 11 0.03 -45.76 -34.22
CA PHE A 11 0.11 -44.53 -33.42
C PHE A 11 -0.11 -43.32 -34.34
N LYS A 12 -1.33 -42.78 -34.37
CA LYS A 12 -1.68 -41.54 -35.08
C LYS A 12 -2.34 -40.59 -34.09
N SER A 13 -1.61 -39.59 -33.59
CA SER A 13 -2.22 -38.30 -33.25
C SER A 13 -1.17 -37.24 -32.91
N PRO A 14 -0.84 -36.33 -33.85
CA PRO A 14 -0.11 -35.10 -33.52
C PRO A 14 -0.92 -34.21 -32.55
N LEU A 15 -2.23 -34.47 -32.40
CA LEU A 15 -3.15 -33.78 -31.51
C LEU A 15 -2.76 -33.83 -30.02
N LEU A 16 -2.15 -34.94 -29.57
CA LEU A 16 -1.68 -35.08 -28.18
C LEU A 16 -0.48 -34.16 -27.89
N LEU A 17 0.39 -33.98 -28.88
CA LEU A 17 1.55 -33.09 -28.77
C LEU A 17 1.12 -31.62 -28.79
N PHE A 18 0.19 -31.26 -29.69
CA PHE A 18 -0.39 -29.91 -29.73
C PHE A 18 -1.18 -29.57 -28.45
N GLY A 19 -1.92 -30.51 -27.89
CA GLY A 19 -2.63 -30.33 -26.62
C GLY A 19 -1.68 -30.07 -25.46
N LEU A 20 -0.58 -30.81 -25.37
CA LEU A 20 0.42 -30.64 -24.30
C LEU A 20 1.17 -29.31 -24.42
N VAL A 21 1.55 -28.92 -25.65
CA VAL A 21 2.17 -27.62 -25.92
C VAL A 21 1.21 -26.47 -25.57
N ALA A 22 -0.07 -26.57 -25.90
CA ALA A 22 -1.07 -25.57 -25.54
C ALA A 22 -1.22 -25.43 -24.00
N VAL A 23 -1.21 -26.54 -23.25
CA VAL A 23 -1.27 -26.51 -21.78
C VAL A 23 -0.04 -25.83 -21.18
N VAL A 24 1.18 -26.10 -21.70
CA VAL A 24 2.40 -25.43 -21.22
C VAL A 24 2.39 -23.94 -21.54
N ILE A 25 1.90 -23.53 -22.72
CA ILE A 25 1.78 -22.13 -23.09
C ILE A 25 0.77 -21.41 -22.19
N ILE A 26 -0.39 -22.02 -21.91
CA ILE A 26 -1.41 -21.44 -21.02
C ILE A 26 -0.88 -21.32 -19.59
N ALA A 27 -0.23 -22.36 -19.06
CA ALA A 27 0.37 -22.33 -17.74
C ALA A 27 1.48 -21.26 -17.67
N GLY A 28 2.29 -21.14 -18.71
CA GLY A 28 3.30 -20.09 -18.85
C GLY A 28 2.67 -18.70 -18.89
N PHE A 29 1.57 -18.50 -19.61
CA PHE A 29 0.85 -17.22 -19.68
C PHE A 29 0.21 -16.83 -18.34
N ILE A 30 -0.25 -17.82 -17.57
CA ILE A 30 -0.76 -17.61 -16.20
C ILE A 30 0.38 -17.25 -15.25
N TYR A 31 1.53 -17.95 -15.33
CA TYR A 31 2.70 -17.69 -14.48
C TYR A 31 3.45 -16.40 -14.83
N LEU A 32 3.45 -16.02 -16.11
CA LEU A 32 4.13 -14.82 -16.62
C LEU A 32 3.22 -13.61 -16.69
N ARG A 33 1.97 -13.71 -16.22
CA ARG A 33 1.07 -12.55 -16.19
C ARG A 33 1.73 -11.49 -15.31
N PRO A 34 2.17 -10.35 -15.86
CA PRO A 34 2.69 -9.28 -15.04
C PRO A 34 1.52 -8.86 -14.16
N GLY A 35 1.64 -9.11 -12.85
CA GLY A 35 0.68 -8.59 -11.89
C GLY A 35 0.69 -7.09 -12.08
N SER A 36 -0.40 -6.53 -12.61
CA SER A 36 -0.61 -5.10 -12.65
C SER A 36 -0.68 -4.66 -11.21
N LYS A 37 0.49 -4.29 -10.64
CA LYS A 37 0.52 -3.38 -9.51
C LYS A 37 -0.04 -2.09 -10.08
N GLU A 38 -1.36 -1.94 -10.00
CA GLU A 38 -2.03 -0.69 -10.28
C GLU A 38 -1.25 0.36 -9.49
N ALA A 39 -0.55 1.23 -10.22
CA ALA A 39 -0.01 2.43 -9.62
C ALA A 39 -1.23 3.16 -9.06
N ALA A 40 -1.20 3.48 -7.76
CA ALA A 40 -2.28 4.24 -7.15
C ALA A 40 -2.52 5.49 -7.99
N PRO A 41 -3.78 5.86 -8.30
CA PRO A 41 -4.08 7.07 -9.04
C PRO A 41 -3.36 8.26 -8.39
N LYS A 42 -2.57 8.98 -9.18
CA LYS A 42 -1.77 10.10 -8.69
C LYS A 42 -2.69 11.20 -8.22
N GLY A 43 -2.58 11.62 -6.96
CA GLY A 43 -3.34 12.77 -6.45
C GLY A 43 -4.75 12.47 -5.96
N LYS A 44 -5.09 11.19 -5.72
CA LYS A 44 -6.46 10.76 -5.42
C LYS A 44 -7.04 11.43 -4.17
N TYR A 45 -6.16 11.81 -3.25
CA TYR A 45 -6.51 12.37 -1.95
C TYR A 45 -5.74 13.67 -1.69
N ASP A 46 -5.40 14.45 -2.73
CA ASP A 46 -4.59 15.66 -2.56
C ASP A 46 -5.34 16.71 -1.75
N THR A 47 -6.61 16.98 -2.09
CA THR A 47 -7.46 17.93 -1.36
C THR A 47 -7.61 17.51 0.10
N PHE A 48 -7.84 16.22 0.33
CA PHE A 48 -7.97 15.65 1.67
C PHE A 48 -6.66 15.78 2.48
N ALA A 49 -5.53 15.36 1.92
CA ALA A 49 -4.24 15.39 2.60
C ALA A 49 -3.78 16.83 2.90
N GLN A 50 -4.03 17.76 1.99
CA GLN A 50 -3.77 19.18 2.23
C GLN A 50 -4.67 19.75 3.33
N CYS A 51 -5.94 19.34 3.39
CA CYS A 51 -6.84 19.73 4.49
C CYS A 51 -6.29 19.24 5.84
N LEU A 52 -5.94 17.95 5.95
CA LEU A 52 -5.35 17.38 7.17
C LEU A 52 -4.10 18.18 7.61
N GLN A 53 -3.21 18.47 6.67
CA GLN A 53 -2.00 19.24 6.96
C GLN A 53 -2.32 20.63 7.50
N LYS A 54 -3.24 21.35 6.84
CA LYS A 54 -3.70 22.69 7.24
C LYS A 54 -4.43 22.68 8.57
N SER A 55 -5.17 21.61 8.87
CA SER A 55 -5.86 21.45 10.14
C SER A 55 -4.91 21.22 11.31
N GLY A 56 -3.61 21.03 11.11
CA GLY A 56 -2.68 20.72 12.19
C GLY A 56 -2.49 19.22 12.45
N MET A 57 -3.02 18.35 11.59
CA MET A 57 -2.79 16.91 11.69
C MET A 57 -1.34 16.58 11.34
N ARG A 58 -0.67 15.80 12.20
CA ARG A 58 0.72 15.34 12.04
C ARG A 58 0.82 13.83 12.26
N MET A 59 1.63 13.16 11.45
CA MET A 59 1.97 11.75 11.69
C MET A 59 3.36 11.66 12.32
N TYR A 60 3.45 11.12 13.52
CA TYR A 60 4.71 10.75 14.16
C TYR A 60 5.08 9.35 13.72
N GLY A 61 6.16 9.24 12.96
CA GLY A 61 6.48 8.05 12.16
C GLY A 61 7.97 7.76 12.08
N SER A 62 8.30 6.86 11.15
CA SER A 62 9.68 6.63 10.75
C SER A 62 9.73 6.03 9.34
N VAL A 63 10.69 6.44 8.52
CA VAL A 63 10.85 5.96 7.14
C VAL A 63 11.09 4.45 7.07
N THR A 64 11.71 3.85 8.09
CA THR A 64 12.00 2.40 8.16
C THR A 64 10.87 1.58 8.79
N CYS A 65 9.83 2.23 9.31
CA CYS A 65 8.72 1.57 10.00
C CYS A 65 7.70 0.98 9.00
N SER A 66 7.47 -0.34 9.08
CA SER A 66 6.59 -1.06 8.15
C SER A 66 5.11 -0.67 8.27
N PHE A 67 4.63 -0.33 9.48
CA PHE A 67 3.28 0.19 9.69
C PHE A 67 3.12 1.62 9.19
N CYS A 68 4.17 2.43 9.28
CA CYS A 68 4.21 3.79 8.75
C CYS A 68 4.13 3.75 7.22
N ALA A 69 4.87 2.83 6.57
CA ALA A 69 4.74 2.56 5.15
C ALA A 69 3.32 2.13 4.74
N LYS A 70 2.63 1.33 5.56
CA LYS A 70 1.22 0.96 5.33
C LYS A 70 0.30 2.19 5.40
N GLN A 71 0.49 3.07 6.38
CA GLN A 71 -0.28 4.32 6.46
C GLN A 71 -0.07 5.19 5.21
N ARG A 72 1.20 5.42 4.82
CA ARG A 72 1.55 6.18 3.61
C ARG A 72 0.87 5.62 2.37
N LYS A 73 0.83 4.30 2.24
CA LYS A 73 0.19 3.60 1.12
C LYS A 73 -1.31 3.87 1.01
N LEU A 74 -2.02 4.12 2.12
CA LEU A 74 -3.46 4.46 2.07
C LEU A 74 -3.70 5.79 1.34
N PHE A 75 -2.78 6.74 1.49
CA PHE A 75 -2.83 8.03 0.78
C PHE A 75 -2.26 7.97 -0.64
N GLY A 76 -1.42 6.97 -0.95
CA GLY A 76 -0.67 6.94 -2.21
C GLY A 76 0.27 8.15 -2.31
N ASP A 77 0.38 8.72 -3.51
CA ASP A 77 1.25 9.88 -3.77
C ASP A 77 0.83 11.13 -2.98
N SER A 78 -0.46 11.25 -2.62
CA SER A 78 -0.99 12.38 -1.84
C SER A 78 -0.39 12.49 -0.43
N PHE A 79 0.29 11.44 0.06
CA PHE A 79 1.00 11.51 1.34
C PHE A 79 2.09 12.61 1.35
N GLN A 80 2.59 13.03 0.19
CA GLN A 80 3.55 14.14 0.09
C GLN A 80 3.06 15.45 0.72
N HIS A 81 1.74 15.61 0.86
CA HIS A 81 1.13 16.79 1.50
C HIS A 81 1.07 16.69 3.03
N ILE A 82 1.24 15.49 3.60
CA ILE A 82 1.21 15.25 5.04
C ILE A 82 2.60 15.51 5.63
N LYS A 83 2.65 16.27 6.73
CA LYS A 83 3.86 16.38 7.55
C LYS A 83 4.03 15.12 8.42
N GLU A 84 4.93 14.24 8.00
CA GLU A 84 5.50 13.18 8.83
C GLU A 84 6.64 13.75 9.68
N ILE A 85 6.61 13.48 10.99
CA ILE A 85 7.66 13.76 11.95
C ILE A 85 8.48 12.49 12.10
N GLU A 86 9.72 12.52 11.62
CA GLU A 86 10.64 11.38 11.67
C GLU A 86 11.18 11.21 13.10
N CYS A 87 10.78 10.13 13.77
CA CYS A 87 11.11 9.90 15.18
C CYS A 87 12.36 9.06 15.41
N ASP A 88 12.94 8.43 14.38
CA ASP A 88 14.12 7.59 14.56
C ASP A 88 15.41 8.41 14.39
N PRO A 89 16.23 8.57 15.44
CA PRO A 89 17.43 9.41 15.41
C PRO A 89 18.52 8.89 14.46
N ARG A 90 18.38 7.68 13.92
CA ARG A 90 19.31 7.10 12.94
C ARG A 90 19.06 7.60 11.51
N ASN A 91 17.93 8.24 11.25
CA ASN A 91 17.56 8.75 9.94
C ASN A 91 17.87 10.25 9.81
N ASP A 92 18.08 10.70 8.57
CA ASP A 92 18.35 12.10 8.27
C ASP A 92 17.14 12.99 8.58
N ASN A 93 17.42 14.24 9.00
CA ASN A 93 16.39 15.25 9.32
C ASN A 93 15.35 14.78 10.35
N ASN A 94 15.73 13.86 11.24
CA ASN A 94 14.87 13.40 12.31
C ASN A 94 14.54 14.53 13.30
N GLU A 95 13.38 14.39 13.96
CA GLU A 95 12.87 15.27 15.01
C GLU A 95 12.70 14.44 16.31
N ALA A 96 13.69 13.60 16.66
CA ALA A 96 13.58 12.63 17.75
C ALA A 96 13.23 13.28 19.11
N GLU A 97 13.81 14.44 19.43
CA GLU A 97 13.51 15.19 20.65
C GLU A 97 12.04 15.61 20.72
N ARG A 98 11.44 16.00 19.58
CA ARG A 98 10.01 16.32 19.50
C ARG A 98 9.17 15.08 19.79
N CYS A 99 9.55 13.93 19.24
CA CYS A 99 8.85 12.67 19.50
C CYS A 99 8.94 12.24 20.97
N ILE A 100 10.09 12.46 21.62
CA ILE A 100 10.28 12.21 23.07
C ILE A 100 9.38 13.16 23.88
N ALA A 101 9.38 14.46 23.57
CA ALA A 101 8.53 15.45 24.24
C ALA A 101 7.04 15.12 24.09
N LYS A 102 6.64 14.62 22.91
CA LYS A 102 5.29 14.14 22.59
C LYS A 102 5.03 12.71 23.08
N LYS A 103 5.94 12.12 23.86
CA LYS A 103 5.79 10.79 24.47
C LYS A 103 5.36 9.71 23.46
N ILE A 104 5.93 9.74 22.26
CA ILE A 104 5.64 8.76 21.22
C ILE A 104 6.34 7.44 21.59
N SER A 105 5.55 6.42 21.95
CA SER A 105 6.07 5.08 22.27
C SER A 105 6.03 4.11 21.09
N HIS A 106 5.10 4.31 20.14
CA HIS A 106 4.93 3.45 18.98
C HIS A 106 4.58 4.27 17.73
N THR A 107 5.08 3.84 16.58
CA THR A 107 4.84 4.49 15.28
C THR A 107 4.01 3.58 14.35
N PRO A 108 3.14 4.15 13.49
CA PRO A 108 2.79 5.56 13.43
C PRO A 108 1.89 5.95 14.61
N THR A 109 1.92 7.22 15.01
CA THR A 109 0.93 7.83 15.90
C THR A 109 0.48 9.15 15.27
N TRP A 110 -0.81 9.36 15.14
CA TRP A 110 -1.36 10.62 14.64
C TRP A 110 -1.73 11.54 15.80
N ILE A 111 -1.42 12.82 15.64
CA ILE A 111 -1.79 13.87 16.60
C ILE A 111 -2.34 15.06 15.81
N PHE A 112 -3.51 15.54 16.22
CA PHE A 112 -4.02 16.85 15.84
C PHE A 112 -3.42 17.87 16.83
N GLU A 113 -2.62 18.78 16.30
CA GLU A 113 -2.00 19.87 17.03
C GLU A 113 -2.68 21.20 16.73
N ASP A 114 -2.83 22.07 17.73
CA ASP A 114 -3.20 23.48 17.52
C ASP A 114 -2.01 24.30 16.98
N ASP A 115 -2.22 25.58 16.73
CA ASP A 115 -1.19 26.49 16.19
C ASP A 115 0.01 26.67 17.13
N ASP A 116 -0.19 26.47 18.44
CA ASP A 116 0.87 26.52 19.46
C ASP A 116 1.60 25.16 19.60
N GLY A 117 1.14 24.14 18.89
CA GLY A 117 1.71 22.80 18.91
C GLY A 117 1.26 21.95 20.10
N ASN A 118 0.16 22.28 20.78
CA ASN A 118 -0.42 21.44 21.84
C ASN A 118 -1.23 20.28 21.25
N ASP A 119 -1.28 19.16 21.97
CA ASP A 119 -2.09 18.00 21.58
C ASP A 119 -3.59 18.32 21.79
N VAL A 120 -4.33 18.54 20.71
CA VAL A 120 -5.80 18.66 20.74
C VAL A 120 -6.44 17.27 20.76
N HIS A 121 -5.96 16.38 19.90
CA HIS A 121 -6.41 14.99 19.85
C HIS A 121 -5.27 14.05 19.49
N ARG A 122 -5.22 12.90 20.16
CA ARG A 122 -4.22 11.85 19.92
C ARG A 122 -4.90 10.54 19.58
N PHE A 123 -4.53 9.99 18.44
CA PHE A 123 -4.97 8.67 18.02
C PHE A 123 -4.20 7.58 18.75
N LYS A 124 -4.83 6.42 18.92
CA LYS A 124 -4.11 5.22 19.35
C LYS A 124 -3.01 4.90 18.34
N SER A 125 -1.83 4.49 18.81
CA SER A 125 -0.75 4.10 17.91
C SER A 125 -1.15 2.97 16.96
N GLY A 126 -0.65 3.04 15.73
CA GLY A 126 -0.98 2.14 14.64
C GLY A 126 -1.60 2.85 13.45
N VAL A 127 -1.82 2.08 12.38
CA VAL A 127 -2.43 2.57 11.14
C VAL A 127 -3.88 3.00 11.42
N GLN A 128 -4.23 4.21 11.00
CA GLN A 128 -5.56 4.80 11.11
C GLN A 128 -6.27 4.79 9.75
N PRO A 129 -7.59 4.51 9.72
CA PRO A 129 -8.44 4.72 8.55
C PRO A 129 -8.46 6.21 8.15
N LEU A 130 -8.56 6.49 6.84
CA LEU A 130 -8.59 7.87 6.35
C LEU A 130 -9.87 8.60 6.81
N GLU A 131 -10.98 7.86 6.87
CA GLU A 131 -12.30 8.35 7.30
C GLU A 131 -12.25 8.91 8.73
N GLU A 132 -11.54 8.22 9.62
CA GLU A 132 -11.44 8.63 11.02
C GLU A 132 -10.53 9.86 11.18
N LEU A 133 -9.43 9.92 10.41
CA LEU A 133 -8.60 11.12 10.34
C LEU A 133 -9.41 12.32 9.85
N GLY A 134 -10.24 12.13 8.82
CA GLY A 134 -11.12 13.17 8.29
C GLY A 134 -12.19 13.63 9.27
N LYS A 135 -12.83 12.69 9.97
CA LYS A 135 -13.86 13.00 10.97
C LYS A 135 -13.35 13.89 12.11
N VAL A 136 -12.15 13.61 12.63
CA VAL A 136 -11.55 14.38 13.74
C VAL A 136 -11.06 15.76 13.29
N SER A 137 -10.58 15.87 12.05
CA SER A 137 -10.05 17.12 11.47
C SER A 137 -11.09 17.97 10.75
N GLU A 138 -12.34 17.49 10.69
CA GLU A 138 -13.41 18.06 9.88
C GLU A 138 -13.07 18.17 8.37
N CYS A 139 -12.13 17.33 7.91
CA CYS A 139 -11.73 17.23 6.51
C CYS A 139 -12.57 16.17 5.77
N SER A 140 -13.22 16.59 4.69
CA SER A 140 -13.99 15.67 3.85
C SER A 140 -13.06 14.70 3.12
N LEU A 141 -13.31 13.40 3.28
CA LEU A 141 -12.67 12.36 2.49
C LEU A 141 -13.38 12.26 1.14
N ALA A 142 -13.10 13.22 0.26
CA ALA A 142 -13.47 13.17 -1.14
C ALA A 142 -12.28 12.68 -1.97
N GLU A 143 -12.56 11.86 -2.99
CA GLU A 143 -11.57 11.48 -3.99
C GLU A 143 -11.54 12.58 -5.05
N ASP A 144 -10.35 13.08 -5.36
CA ASP A 144 -10.18 14.05 -6.45
C ASP A 144 -10.34 13.31 -7.80
N GLU A 145 -11.08 13.91 -8.74
CA GLU A 145 -11.19 13.41 -10.11
C GLU A 145 -9.87 13.68 -10.85
N ILE A 146 -9.07 12.63 -11.06
CA ILE A 146 -7.76 12.67 -11.74
C ILE A 146 -7.89 12.28 -13.22
#